data_AF-A0A7Z9KY96-F1
#
_entry.id   AF-A0A7Z9KY96-F1
#
_cell.length_a   1.000
_cell.length_b   1.000
_cell.length_c   1.000
_cell.angle_alpha   90.00
_cell.angle_beta   90.00
_cell.angle_gamma   90.00
#
_symmetry.space_group_name_H-M   'P 1'
#
loop_
_entity.id
_entity.type
_entity.pdbx_description
1 polymer ?
#
loop_
_entity_poly.entity_id
_entity_poly.type
_entity_poly.pdbx_seq_one_letter_code
_entity_poly.pdbx_strand_id
1 'polypeptide(L)'
;MKNYLLLLILCVVFPVAGCGSSSDSTAPTSSGDDGDSKIEREFVDVPAGPFTVPAGEERFYCYTTTLKEDVVIDRFEFETTPVIHHVVMSKSTVAVEDGFEECNELFRSSWQPLYVTGTGNSPLEAPEGAGYVLNAGTQIVVQLHLLNATVEEVTESIAVRMRKSLLEEVEPIRLVVYGTLGLSLAPQSESSAVSACSNSESFEIFAVFPHMHYMGTSMVVEMGADKDQLKEVFRRDPYDFDDQRMENLTLKVKSGDHVKVTCNYNNTTDETITFGESTSDEMCFFIGFATGPKADFAGCIGGSSFFPAECGTDPVNEIGLGAKCSKGGGECENGLQCTQDLLEGSDLGLCIGLNTCQTSSDCGTDGICCSPSQIDAPINLCVPKSCLIPGCDVK
;
A
#
# COMPACT_ATOMS: atom_id res chain seq x y z
N MET A 1 -33.29 15.35 10.27
CA MET A 1 -33.94 15.96 9.08
C MET A 1 -32.87 16.62 8.22
N LYS A 2 -32.31 15.87 7.26
CA LYS A 2 -31.49 16.40 6.17
C LYS A 2 -31.92 15.63 4.91
N ASN A 3 -32.29 16.38 3.88
CA ASN A 3 -32.92 15.89 2.65
C ASN A 3 -31.88 15.20 1.76
N TYR A 4 -32.15 13.96 1.35
CA TYR A 4 -31.46 13.33 0.22
C TYR A 4 -32.24 13.60 -1.06
N LEU A 5 -31.59 14.25 -2.02
CA LEU A 5 -32.10 14.48 -3.36
C LEU A 5 -31.75 13.24 -4.21
N LEU A 6 -32.75 12.42 -4.51
CA LEU A 6 -32.62 11.23 -5.36
C LEU A 6 -32.60 11.65 -6.84
N LEU A 7 -31.52 11.37 -7.56
CA LEU A 7 -31.43 11.58 -9.01
C LEU A 7 -31.96 10.33 -9.75
N LEU A 8 -33.11 10.46 -10.39
CA LEU A 8 -33.73 9.43 -11.25
C LEU A 8 -33.17 9.53 -12.67
N ILE A 9 -32.46 8.51 -13.15
CA ILE A 9 -32.08 8.37 -14.56
C ILE A 9 -33.20 7.64 -15.31
N LEU A 10 -33.80 8.34 -16.27
CA LEU A 10 -34.85 7.82 -17.15
C LEU A 10 -34.22 7.10 -18.36
N CYS A 11 -34.42 5.78 -18.47
CA CYS A 11 -34.13 5.04 -19.71
C CYS A 11 -35.25 5.28 -20.74
N VAL A 12 -34.92 5.87 -21.88
CA VAL A 12 -35.80 5.98 -23.05
C VAL A 12 -35.51 4.83 -24.00
N VAL A 13 -36.49 3.96 -24.21
CA VAL A 13 -36.49 2.89 -25.21
C VAL A 13 -37.06 3.44 -26.53
N PHE A 14 -36.29 3.36 -27.61
CA PHE A 14 -36.79 3.58 -28.98
C PHE A 14 -36.95 2.23 -29.70
N PRO A 15 -38.08 1.95 -30.37
CA PRO A 15 -38.19 0.85 -31.30
C PRO A 15 -37.83 1.33 -32.71
N VAL A 16 -36.95 0.60 -33.41
CA VAL A 16 -36.80 0.75 -34.86
C VAL A 16 -37.15 -0.58 -35.51
N ALA A 17 -38.29 -0.58 -36.18
CA ALA A 17 -38.65 -1.60 -37.17
C ALA A 17 -38.05 -1.19 -38.53
N GLY A 18 -37.41 -2.13 -39.23
CA GLY A 18 -36.93 -1.96 -40.59
C GLY A 18 -36.77 -3.30 -41.29
N CYS A 19 -37.71 -3.64 -42.18
CA CYS A 19 -37.62 -4.71 -43.16
C CYS A 19 -36.58 -4.38 -44.26
N GLY A 20 -35.95 -5.40 -44.84
CA GLY A 20 -35.52 -5.30 -46.25
C GLY A 20 -34.34 -6.15 -46.72
N SER A 21 -34.69 -7.22 -47.43
CA SER A 21 -33.97 -7.86 -48.55
C SER A 21 -32.69 -8.68 -48.32
N SER A 22 -32.86 -9.94 -48.70
CA SER A 22 -31.90 -10.99 -49.05
C SER A 22 -31.00 -10.67 -50.24
N SER A 23 -29.74 -11.07 -50.15
CA SER A 23 -28.93 -11.49 -51.31
C SER A 23 -27.93 -12.56 -50.90
N ASP A 24 -28.05 -13.73 -51.53
CA ASP A 24 -27.14 -14.87 -51.50
C ASP A 24 -25.69 -14.46 -51.80
N SER A 25 -24.76 -15.01 -51.01
CA SER A 25 -23.38 -15.26 -51.44
C SER A 25 -22.82 -16.41 -50.63
N THR A 26 -22.77 -17.58 -51.28
CA THR A 26 -22.12 -18.80 -50.82
C THR A 26 -20.61 -18.57 -50.75
N ALA A 27 -20.02 -18.76 -49.56
CA ALA A 27 -18.58 -18.83 -49.36
C ALA A 27 -18.25 -20.08 -48.51
N PRO A 28 -17.11 -20.74 -48.75
CA PRO A 28 -16.90 -22.14 -48.44
C PRO A 28 -16.63 -22.39 -46.95
N THR A 29 -17.10 -23.54 -46.47
CA THR A 29 -16.75 -24.15 -45.20
C THR A 29 -15.25 -24.43 -45.14
N SER A 30 -14.49 -23.61 -44.41
CA SER A 30 -13.20 -24.00 -43.87
C SER A 30 -13.40 -24.46 -42.43
N SER A 31 -13.40 -25.78 -42.24
CA SER A 31 -13.10 -26.42 -40.96
C SER A 31 -11.65 -26.08 -40.59
N GLY A 32 -11.47 -24.97 -39.86
CA GLY A 32 -10.28 -24.68 -39.10
C GLY A 32 -10.41 -25.35 -37.74
N ASP A 33 -9.65 -26.42 -37.57
CA ASP A 33 -9.35 -27.02 -36.28
C ASP A 33 -8.42 -26.06 -35.52
N ASP A 34 -9.00 -25.03 -34.91
CA ASP A 34 -8.28 -24.21 -33.92
C ASP A 34 -8.22 -25.02 -32.63
N GLY A 35 -7.17 -25.84 -32.53
CA GLY A 35 -6.68 -26.39 -31.28
C GLY A 35 -6.15 -25.29 -30.36
N ASP A 36 -7.03 -24.39 -29.93
CA ASP A 36 -6.78 -23.51 -28.80
C ASP A 36 -7.08 -24.34 -27.54
N SER A 37 -6.08 -25.10 -27.09
CA SER A 37 -6.10 -25.65 -25.75
C SER A 37 -6.13 -24.46 -24.80
N LYS A 38 -7.32 -24.08 -24.33
CA LYS A 38 -7.49 -23.06 -23.29
C LYS A 38 -6.56 -23.41 -22.14
N ILE A 39 -5.47 -22.66 -21.99
CA ILE A 39 -4.56 -22.83 -20.87
C ILE A 39 -5.38 -22.49 -19.62
N GLU A 40 -5.66 -23.49 -18.81
CA GLU A 40 -6.39 -23.31 -17.56
C GLU A 40 -5.52 -22.47 -16.62
N ARG A 41 -6.03 -21.29 -16.23
CA ARG A 41 -5.34 -20.40 -15.30
C ARG A 41 -5.67 -20.84 -13.88
N GLU A 42 -4.64 -21.07 -13.08
CA GLU A 42 -4.79 -21.43 -11.66
C GLU A 42 -4.85 -20.18 -10.78
N PHE A 43 -5.62 -20.23 -9.70
CA PHE A 43 -5.77 -19.14 -8.74
C PHE A 43 -5.51 -19.64 -7.32
N VAL A 44 -4.93 -18.78 -6.49
CA VAL A 44 -4.96 -18.89 -5.03
C VAL A 44 -6.08 -18.00 -4.53
N ASP A 45 -7.12 -18.62 -3.97
CA ASP A 45 -8.26 -17.90 -3.40
C ASP A 45 -8.02 -17.60 -1.92
N VAL A 46 -8.14 -16.33 -1.55
CA VAL A 46 -8.19 -15.90 -0.14
C VAL A 46 -9.66 -15.69 0.23
N PRO A 47 -10.28 -16.61 0.98
CA PRO A 47 -11.67 -16.49 1.35
C PRO A 47 -11.86 -15.33 2.33
N ALA A 48 -12.88 -14.51 2.07
CA ALA A 48 -13.30 -13.44 2.96
C ALA A 48 -14.81 -13.57 3.20
N GLY A 49 -15.16 -14.05 4.40
CA GLY A 49 -16.52 -14.31 4.84
C GLY A 49 -16.72 -15.72 5.43
N PRO A 50 -17.96 -16.03 5.87
CA PRO A 50 -19.12 -15.17 5.77
C PRO A 50 -19.00 -13.92 6.65
N PHE A 51 -19.43 -12.79 6.12
CA PHE A 51 -19.59 -11.55 6.87
C PHE A 51 -21.04 -11.12 6.86
N THR A 52 -21.47 -10.50 7.96
CA THR A 52 -22.80 -9.92 8.11
C THR A 52 -22.68 -8.43 8.39
N VAL A 53 -23.44 -7.61 7.66
CA VAL A 53 -23.50 -6.16 7.82
C VAL A 53 -24.96 -5.74 7.97
N PRO A 54 -25.35 -5.20 9.14
CA PRO A 54 -26.72 -4.71 9.34
C PRO A 54 -27.09 -3.57 8.38
N ALA A 55 -28.40 -3.35 8.22
CA ALA A 55 -28.92 -2.28 7.37
C ALA A 55 -28.42 -0.90 7.79
N GLY A 56 -27.89 -0.13 6.84
CA GLY A 56 -27.40 1.23 7.06
C GLY A 56 -26.09 1.32 7.84
N GLU A 57 -25.38 0.20 8.03
CA GLU A 57 -24.15 0.16 8.80
C GLU A 57 -22.89 0.02 7.94
N GLU A 58 -21.78 0.43 8.53
CA GLU A 58 -20.42 0.34 8.01
C GLU A 58 -19.60 -0.59 8.91
N ARG A 59 -18.74 -1.41 8.32
CA ARG A 59 -17.88 -2.38 9.02
C ARG A 59 -16.54 -2.54 8.32
N PHE A 60 -15.52 -2.92 9.09
CA PHE A 60 -14.18 -3.21 8.58
C PHE A 60 -13.75 -4.58 9.09
N TYR A 61 -13.53 -5.52 8.16
CA TYR A 61 -13.30 -6.92 8.47
C TYR A 61 -12.01 -7.42 7.81
N CYS A 62 -11.17 -8.09 8.59
CA CYS A 62 -9.91 -8.64 8.13
C CYS A 62 -9.95 -10.16 8.12
N TYR A 63 -9.37 -10.73 7.07
CA TYR A 63 -9.22 -12.16 6.86
C TYR A 63 -7.76 -12.47 6.57
N THR A 64 -7.12 -13.21 7.47
CA THR A 64 -5.72 -13.58 7.35
C THR A 64 -5.59 -15.06 6.95
N THR A 65 -4.75 -15.34 5.97
CA THR A 65 -4.36 -16.70 5.59
C THR A 65 -2.85 -16.81 5.39
N THR A 66 -2.27 -17.91 5.85
CA THR A 66 -0.85 -18.21 5.62
C THR A 66 -0.67 -19.11 4.40
N LEU A 67 0.08 -18.64 3.39
CA LEU A 67 0.42 -19.41 2.20
C LEU A 67 1.16 -20.72 2.55
N LYS A 68 0.80 -21.80 1.86
CA LYS A 68 1.37 -23.15 2.12
C LYS A 68 2.50 -23.54 1.18
N GLU A 69 2.65 -22.81 0.08
CA GLU A 69 3.64 -23.06 -0.97
C GLU A 69 4.14 -21.73 -1.53
N ASP A 70 5.29 -21.77 -2.20
CA ASP A 70 5.81 -20.63 -2.95
C ASP A 70 4.94 -20.43 -4.20
N VAL A 71 4.57 -19.19 -4.47
CA VAL A 71 3.74 -18.82 -5.63
C VAL A 71 4.26 -17.56 -6.29
N VAL A 72 4.13 -17.51 -7.62
CA VAL A 72 4.34 -16.30 -8.42
C VAL A 72 2.98 -15.81 -8.88
N ILE A 73 2.62 -14.58 -8.53
CA ILE A 73 1.31 -13.99 -8.82
C ILE A 73 1.44 -12.89 -9.87
N ASP A 74 0.68 -12.99 -10.96
CA ASP A 74 0.68 -12.02 -12.05
C ASP A 74 -0.62 -11.19 -12.15
N ARG A 75 -1.65 -11.55 -11.37
CA ARG A 75 -2.93 -10.80 -11.35
C ARG A 75 -3.66 -10.92 -10.02
N PHE A 76 -4.35 -9.86 -9.64
CA PHE A 76 -5.30 -9.83 -8.53
C PHE A 76 -6.68 -9.44 -9.03
N GLU A 77 -7.72 -10.10 -8.51
CA GLU A 77 -9.12 -9.76 -8.81
C GLU A 77 -10.04 -10.22 -7.67
N PHE A 78 -11.28 -9.73 -7.68
CA PHE A 78 -12.33 -10.22 -6.79
C PHE A 78 -13.69 -10.10 -7.47
N GLU A 79 -14.67 -10.80 -6.92
CA GLU A 79 -16.06 -10.63 -7.33
C GLU A 79 -16.70 -9.48 -6.55
N THR A 80 -17.13 -8.44 -7.26
CA THR A 80 -17.75 -7.25 -6.66
C THR A 80 -19.13 -7.56 -6.12
N THR A 81 -19.43 -7.05 -4.93
CA THR A 81 -20.79 -7.05 -4.38
C THR A 81 -21.19 -5.63 -3.96
N PRO A 82 -22.49 -5.31 -3.86
CA PRO A 82 -22.94 -3.96 -3.52
C PRO A 82 -22.52 -3.47 -2.12
N VAL A 83 -22.13 -4.38 -1.22
CA VAL A 83 -21.76 -4.05 0.16
C VAL A 83 -20.26 -3.78 0.30
N ILE A 84 -19.43 -4.27 -0.63
CA ILE A 84 -17.98 -4.05 -0.58
C ILE A 84 -17.68 -2.66 -1.14
N HIS A 85 -17.20 -1.79 -0.25
CA HIS A 85 -16.77 -0.44 -0.61
C HIS A 85 -15.29 -0.42 -1.02
N HIS A 86 -14.41 -1.05 -0.22
CA HIS A 86 -13.01 -1.27 -0.58
C HIS A 86 -12.53 -2.69 -0.24
N VAL A 87 -11.53 -3.13 -1.00
CA VAL A 87 -10.73 -4.33 -0.73
C VAL A 87 -9.26 -3.92 -0.72
N VAL A 88 -8.58 -4.25 0.38
CA VAL A 88 -7.12 -4.12 0.52
C VAL A 88 -6.56 -5.51 0.78
N MET A 89 -5.79 -6.04 -0.18
CA MET A 89 -4.99 -7.23 0.03
C MET A 89 -3.54 -6.83 0.26
N SER A 90 -2.97 -7.32 1.35
CA SER A 90 -1.61 -7.03 1.77
C SER A 90 -0.89 -8.30 2.21
N LYS A 91 0.45 -8.27 2.22
CA LYS A 91 1.24 -9.21 3.03
C LYS A 91 1.60 -8.59 4.36
N SER A 92 1.48 -9.34 5.45
CA SER A 92 1.92 -8.87 6.77
C SER A 92 3.43 -9.02 6.94
N THR A 93 4.05 -8.03 7.58
CA THR A 93 5.48 -8.04 7.97
C THR A 93 5.69 -8.50 9.41
N VAL A 94 4.61 -8.66 10.16
CA VAL A 94 4.60 -9.20 11.52
C VAL A 94 3.69 -10.42 11.57
N ALA A 95 3.88 -11.29 12.56
CA ALA A 95 3.00 -12.42 12.76
C ALA A 95 1.58 -11.95 13.13
N VAL A 96 0.59 -12.43 12.42
CA VAL A 96 -0.85 -12.22 12.63
C VAL A 96 -1.52 -13.58 12.78
N GLU A 97 -2.59 -13.70 13.56
CA GLU A 97 -3.33 -14.96 13.65
C GLU A 97 -4.11 -15.19 12.33
N ASP A 98 -4.05 -16.41 11.79
CA ASP A 98 -4.89 -16.80 10.65
C ASP A 98 -6.37 -16.80 11.09
N GLY A 99 -7.26 -16.27 10.25
CA GLY A 99 -8.69 -16.23 10.55
C GLY A 99 -9.31 -14.84 10.38
N PHE A 100 -10.40 -14.60 11.10
CA PHE A 100 -11.21 -13.40 11.00
C PHE A 100 -11.00 -12.49 12.22
N GLU A 101 -10.87 -11.19 11.97
CA GLU A 101 -10.98 -10.15 12.99
C GLU A 101 -11.78 -8.95 12.47
N GLU A 102 -12.41 -8.20 13.38
CA GLU A 102 -12.93 -6.86 13.10
C GLU A 102 -11.77 -5.86 13.30
N CYS A 103 -11.41 -5.14 12.23
CA CYS A 103 -10.21 -4.32 12.15
C CYS A 103 -10.57 -2.92 11.64
N ASN A 104 -10.66 -1.92 12.49
CA ASN A 104 -11.25 -0.62 12.14
C ASN A 104 -10.31 0.30 11.32
N GLU A 105 -9.29 -0.26 10.69
CA GLU A 105 -8.29 0.47 9.92
C GLU A 105 -8.26 -0.04 8.47
N LEU A 106 -8.21 0.88 7.49
CA LEU A 106 -8.06 0.47 6.09
C LEU A 106 -6.68 -0.15 5.81
N PHE A 107 -5.68 0.34 6.54
CA PHE A 107 -4.27 0.05 6.34
C PHE A 107 -3.55 0.04 7.68
N ARG A 108 -2.56 -0.85 7.85
CA ARG A 108 -1.58 -0.82 8.94
C ARG A 108 -0.20 -0.75 8.33
N SER A 109 0.75 -0.12 9.00
CA SER A 109 2.14 0.00 8.57
C SER A 109 2.85 -1.36 8.51
N SER A 110 2.35 -2.38 9.23
CA SER A 110 2.80 -3.78 9.08
C SER A 110 2.34 -4.42 7.77
N TRP A 111 1.36 -3.84 7.08
CA TRP A 111 0.75 -4.42 5.90
C TRP A 111 1.37 -3.82 4.66
N GLN A 112 2.09 -4.62 3.89
CA GLN A 112 2.60 -4.19 2.59
C GLN A 112 1.51 -4.47 1.54
N PRO A 113 0.92 -3.43 0.93
CA PRO A 113 -0.19 -3.61 0.02
C PRO A 113 0.28 -4.34 -1.23
N LEU A 114 -0.54 -5.28 -1.69
CA LEU A 114 -0.37 -6.03 -2.94
C LEU A 114 -1.42 -5.61 -3.97
N TYR A 115 -2.63 -5.33 -3.50
CA TYR A 115 -3.76 -4.97 -4.33
C TYR A 115 -4.76 -4.13 -3.53
N VAL A 116 -5.16 -2.97 -4.08
CA VAL A 116 -6.14 -2.07 -3.48
C VAL A 116 -7.17 -1.68 -4.54
N THR A 117 -8.45 -1.86 -4.23
CA THR A 117 -9.56 -1.55 -5.14
C THR A 117 -10.77 -1.06 -4.37
N GLY A 118 -11.61 -0.27 -5.03
CA GLY A 118 -12.84 0.28 -4.48
C GLY A 118 -14.11 -0.29 -5.13
N THR A 119 -15.17 0.50 -5.15
CA THR A 119 -16.45 0.15 -5.76
C THR A 119 -16.29 -0.11 -7.27
N GLY A 120 -16.17 -1.39 -7.65
CA GLY A 120 -16.00 -1.84 -9.02
C GLY A 120 -14.97 -2.96 -9.15
N ASN A 121 -14.96 -3.64 -10.31
CA ASN A 121 -13.97 -4.67 -10.60
C ASN A 121 -12.78 -4.01 -11.31
N SER A 122 -11.75 -3.62 -10.57
CA SER A 122 -10.51 -3.11 -11.13
C SER A 122 -9.40 -4.12 -10.87
N PRO A 123 -9.24 -5.16 -11.71
CA PRO A 123 -8.16 -6.11 -11.55
C PRO A 123 -6.81 -5.40 -11.68
N LEU A 124 -5.82 -5.85 -10.92
CA LEU A 124 -4.44 -5.43 -11.09
C LEU A 124 -3.72 -6.50 -11.89
N GLU A 125 -3.28 -6.16 -13.10
CA GLU A 125 -2.44 -7.01 -13.94
C GLU A 125 -1.00 -6.55 -13.84
N ALA A 126 -0.10 -7.51 -13.60
CA ALA A 126 1.33 -7.28 -13.72
C ALA A 126 1.70 -6.96 -15.18
N PRO A 127 2.74 -6.13 -15.41
CA PRO A 127 3.36 -6.04 -16.72
C PRO A 127 3.84 -7.42 -17.23
N GLU A 128 3.94 -7.57 -18.55
CA GLU A 128 4.39 -8.83 -19.16
C GLU A 128 5.76 -9.26 -18.62
N GLY A 129 5.85 -10.53 -18.17
CA GLY A 129 7.07 -11.09 -17.59
C GLY A 129 7.33 -10.71 -16.14
N ALA A 130 6.48 -9.87 -15.52
CA ALA A 130 6.61 -9.49 -14.12
C ALA A 130 5.63 -10.25 -13.21
N GLY A 131 5.94 -10.32 -11.92
CA GLY A 131 5.06 -10.93 -10.93
C GLY A 131 5.51 -10.72 -9.49
N TYR A 132 4.58 -10.92 -8.56
CA TYR A 132 4.90 -10.96 -7.13
C TYR A 132 5.40 -12.35 -6.77
N VAL A 133 6.61 -12.41 -6.23
CA VAL A 133 7.19 -13.65 -5.69
C VAL A 133 6.83 -13.73 -4.21
N LEU A 134 5.94 -14.67 -3.85
CA LEU A 134 5.45 -14.87 -2.49
C LEU A 134 5.85 -16.26 -2.01
N ASN A 135 6.60 -16.33 -0.91
CA ASN A 135 7.08 -17.60 -0.37
C ASN A 135 6.03 -18.25 0.54
N ALA A 136 6.11 -19.56 0.71
CA ALA A 136 5.40 -20.31 1.75
C ALA A 136 5.63 -19.66 3.12
N GLY A 137 4.58 -19.58 3.93
CA GLY A 137 4.60 -18.88 5.21
C GLY A 137 4.30 -17.38 5.14
N THR A 138 4.21 -16.77 3.94
CA THR A 138 3.73 -15.39 3.80
C THR A 138 2.28 -15.31 4.28
N GLN A 139 2.00 -14.37 5.18
CA GLN A 139 0.66 -14.11 5.68
C GLN A 139 -0.01 -13.05 4.82
N ILE A 140 -1.10 -13.43 4.17
CA ILE A 140 -1.93 -12.55 3.35
C ILE A 140 -3.10 -12.07 4.19
N VAL A 141 -3.28 -10.76 4.26
CA VAL A 141 -4.38 -10.10 4.95
C VAL A 141 -5.29 -9.46 3.89
N VAL A 142 -6.56 -9.83 3.90
CA VAL A 142 -7.63 -9.17 3.13
C VAL A 142 -8.45 -8.35 4.08
N GLN A 143 -8.38 -7.02 3.97
CA GLN A 143 -9.22 -6.08 4.69
C GLN A 143 -10.37 -5.65 3.77
N LEU A 144 -11.60 -5.82 4.26
CA LEU A 144 -12.84 -5.41 3.61
C LEU A 144 -13.44 -4.23 4.34
N HIS A 145 -13.56 -3.11 3.64
CA HIS A 145 -14.39 -1.99 4.07
C HIS A 145 -15.76 -2.17 3.47
N LEU A 146 -16.75 -2.35 4.34
CA LEU A 146 -18.10 -2.73 3.99
C LEU A 146 -19.06 -1.61 4.32
N LEU A 147 -19.91 -1.26 3.36
CA LEU A 147 -20.95 -0.25 3.52
C LEU A 147 -22.29 -0.83 3.05
N ASN A 148 -23.15 -1.20 3.99
CA ASN A 148 -24.50 -1.65 3.67
C ASN A 148 -25.47 -0.47 3.60
N ALA A 149 -25.55 0.16 2.42
CA ALA A 149 -26.50 1.26 2.18
C ALA A 149 -27.96 0.79 1.96
N THR A 150 -28.27 -0.49 2.15
CA THR A 150 -29.61 -1.04 1.98
C THR A 150 -30.43 -0.95 3.27
N VAL A 151 -31.71 -1.36 3.19
CA VAL A 151 -32.64 -1.37 4.34
C VAL A 151 -32.72 -2.72 5.03
N GLU A 152 -32.02 -3.73 4.53
CA GLU A 152 -31.99 -5.09 5.08
C GLU A 152 -30.56 -5.49 5.45
N GLU A 153 -30.43 -6.43 6.37
CA GLU A 153 -29.13 -7.05 6.66
C GLU A 153 -28.63 -7.85 5.46
N VAL A 154 -27.34 -7.76 5.19
CA VAL A 154 -26.68 -8.53 4.13
C VAL A 154 -25.69 -9.51 4.77
N THR A 155 -25.71 -10.75 4.31
CA THR A 155 -24.70 -11.77 4.64
C THR A 155 -24.16 -12.36 3.35
N GLU A 156 -22.84 -12.24 3.15
CA GLU A 156 -22.16 -12.65 1.93
C GLU A 156 -20.83 -13.34 2.22
N SER A 157 -20.23 -13.96 1.21
CA SER A 157 -18.87 -14.48 1.23
C SER A 157 -18.26 -14.26 -0.14
N ILE A 158 -17.02 -13.82 -0.18
CA ILE A 158 -16.27 -13.62 -1.41
C ILE A 158 -14.93 -14.37 -1.36
N ALA A 159 -14.25 -14.40 -2.49
CA ALA A 159 -12.83 -14.70 -2.55
C ALA A 159 -12.11 -13.55 -3.27
N VAL A 160 -11.04 -13.05 -2.66
CA VAL A 160 -10.07 -12.23 -3.38
C VAL A 160 -9.02 -13.18 -3.94
N ARG A 161 -8.82 -13.14 -5.26
CA ARG A 161 -8.11 -14.16 -6.01
C ARG A 161 -6.79 -13.64 -6.53
N MET A 162 -5.76 -14.47 -6.40
CA MET A 162 -4.43 -14.23 -6.94
C MET A 162 -4.16 -15.25 -8.06
N ARG A 163 -4.07 -14.79 -9.31
CA ARG A 163 -3.78 -15.67 -10.44
C ARG A 163 -2.31 -16.09 -10.40
N LYS A 164 -2.04 -17.40 -10.44
CA LYS A 164 -0.69 -17.92 -10.56
C LYS A 164 -0.15 -17.63 -11.97
N SER A 165 1.08 -17.14 -12.02
CA SER A 165 1.84 -16.95 -13.25
C SER A 165 2.11 -18.29 -13.91
N LEU A 166 2.18 -18.29 -15.25
CA LEU A 166 2.68 -19.43 -16.02
C LEU A 166 4.22 -19.44 -16.13
N LEU A 167 4.86 -18.37 -15.64
CA LEU A 167 6.31 -18.21 -15.60
C LEU A 167 6.82 -18.52 -14.19
N GLU A 168 7.84 -19.36 -14.09
CA GLU A 168 8.56 -19.61 -12.83
C GLU A 168 9.56 -18.49 -12.53
N GLU A 169 10.21 -17.95 -13.56
CA GLU A 169 11.12 -16.81 -13.46
C GLU A 169 10.44 -15.54 -13.98
N VAL A 170 10.31 -14.54 -13.11
CA VAL A 170 9.69 -13.24 -13.42
C VAL A 170 10.57 -12.09 -12.99
N GLU A 171 10.37 -10.92 -13.61
CA GLU A 171 10.82 -9.66 -13.04
C GLU A 171 9.99 -9.38 -11.77
N PRO A 172 10.62 -9.25 -10.58
CA PRO A 172 9.87 -9.09 -9.35
C PRO A 172 9.16 -7.74 -9.31
N ILE A 173 7.91 -7.76 -8.82
CA ILE A 173 7.19 -6.53 -8.49
C ILE A 173 7.57 -6.10 -7.07
N ARG A 174 7.87 -4.81 -6.93
CA ARG A 174 8.21 -4.17 -5.66
C ARG A 174 7.25 -3.03 -5.33
N LEU A 175 7.22 -2.66 -4.06
CA LEU A 175 6.55 -1.46 -3.57
C LEU A 175 7.51 -0.28 -3.59
N VAL A 176 7.04 0.86 -4.07
CA VAL A 176 7.71 2.16 -4.02
C VAL A 176 6.86 3.08 -3.15
N VAL A 177 7.41 3.71 -2.12
CA VAL A 177 6.64 4.66 -1.30
C VAL A 177 7.37 5.97 -1.19
N TYR A 178 6.67 7.05 -1.53
CA TYR A 178 7.12 8.42 -1.31
C TYR A 178 6.14 9.13 -0.40
N GLY A 179 6.63 9.78 0.64
CA GLY A 179 5.71 10.40 1.59
C GLY A 179 6.39 10.97 2.81
N THR A 180 5.63 11.22 3.86
CA THR A 180 6.15 11.70 5.14
C THR A 180 5.37 11.15 6.32
N LEU A 181 6.09 10.84 7.40
CA LEU A 181 5.52 10.61 8.73
C LEU A 181 5.43 11.91 9.55
N GLY A 182 6.16 12.95 9.14
CA GLY A 182 6.15 14.25 9.80
C GLY A 182 4.91 15.06 9.43
N LEU A 183 3.82 14.85 10.16
CA LEU A 183 2.55 15.60 10.01
C LEU A 183 2.16 16.29 11.31
N SER A 184 1.70 17.54 11.18
CA SER A 184 1.12 18.34 12.27
C SER A 184 0.19 19.39 11.66
N LEU A 185 -1.07 19.04 11.53
CA LEU A 185 -2.10 19.88 10.91
C LEU A 185 -2.79 20.72 11.98
N ALA A 186 -2.57 22.03 11.96
CA ALA A 186 -3.15 22.92 12.95
C ALA A 186 -4.70 22.91 12.88
N PRO A 187 -5.39 23.09 14.02
CA PRO A 187 -6.85 23.17 14.06
C PRO A 187 -7.40 24.24 13.11
N GLN A 188 -8.60 23.99 12.56
CA GLN A 188 -9.36 24.95 11.75
C GLN A 188 -8.53 25.62 10.64
N SER A 189 -7.68 24.85 9.95
CA SER A 189 -6.73 25.40 8.97
C SER A 189 -6.49 24.49 7.77
N GLU A 190 -6.24 25.13 6.63
CA GLU A 190 -5.65 24.48 5.47
C GLU A 190 -4.13 24.43 5.64
N SER A 191 -3.53 23.28 5.32
CA SER A 191 -2.09 23.08 5.43
C SER A 191 -1.59 22.09 4.38
N SER A 192 -0.28 22.06 4.18
CA SER A 192 0.37 21.14 3.25
C SER A 192 1.51 20.42 3.95
N ALA A 193 1.63 19.13 3.69
CA ALA A 193 2.81 18.35 4.01
C ALA A 193 3.63 18.14 2.73
N VAL A 194 4.95 18.36 2.83
CA VAL A 194 5.86 18.20 1.71
C VAL A 194 6.96 17.23 2.10
N SER A 195 7.16 16.21 1.26
CA SER A 195 8.32 15.33 1.29
C SER A 195 9.12 15.52 0.02
N ALA A 196 10.45 15.49 0.10
CA ALA A 196 11.31 15.64 -1.07
C ALA A 196 12.55 14.77 -0.93
N CYS A 197 12.83 13.98 -1.97
CA CYS A 197 13.90 12.99 -1.92
C CYS A 197 14.67 12.73 -3.20
N SER A 198 15.71 11.89 -3.11
CA SER A 198 16.42 11.32 -4.26
C SER A 198 16.34 9.80 -4.29
N ASN A 199 16.05 9.25 -5.47
CA ASN A 199 16.11 7.82 -5.72
C ASN A 199 17.55 7.32 -5.84
N SER A 200 17.84 6.16 -5.27
CA SER A 200 19.13 5.45 -5.41
C SER A 200 19.12 4.39 -6.51
N GLU A 201 17.95 4.09 -7.08
CA GLU A 201 17.76 2.97 -8.01
C GLU A 201 16.85 3.36 -9.17
N SER A 202 16.94 2.61 -10.26
CA SER A 202 16.05 2.76 -11.42
C SER A 202 14.99 1.66 -11.42
N PHE A 203 13.75 2.02 -11.70
CA PHE A 203 12.59 1.12 -11.77
C PHE A 203 11.48 1.75 -12.61
N GLU A 204 10.46 0.97 -12.96
CA GLU A 204 9.30 1.43 -13.72
C GLU A 204 8.02 1.17 -12.92
N ILE A 205 7.40 2.24 -12.44
CA ILE A 205 6.08 2.18 -11.81
C ILE A 205 5.06 1.90 -12.92
N PHE A 206 4.12 0.98 -12.67
CA PHE A 206 3.01 0.63 -13.57
C PHE A 206 1.64 0.90 -12.96
N ALA A 207 1.54 0.98 -11.63
CA ALA A 207 0.33 1.34 -10.91
C ALA A 207 0.66 2.14 -9.65
N VAL A 208 -0.28 2.98 -9.20
CA VAL A 208 -0.13 3.82 -8.03
C VAL A 208 -1.37 3.85 -7.16
N PHE A 209 -1.17 4.10 -5.88
CA PHE A 209 -2.18 4.25 -4.85
C PHE A 209 -1.82 5.49 -4.01
N PRO A 210 -2.37 6.68 -4.34
CA PRO A 210 -2.24 7.84 -3.47
C PRO A 210 -3.12 7.65 -2.23
N HIS A 211 -2.55 7.84 -1.05
CA HIS A 211 -3.21 7.54 0.22
C HIS A 211 -3.07 8.70 1.21
N MET A 212 -4.22 9.17 1.70
CA MET A 212 -4.43 10.22 2.71
C MET A 212 -5.70 9.88 3.50
N HIS A 213 -5.92 10.46 4.68
CA HIS A 213 -7.15 10.24 5.46
C HIS A 213 -8.19 11.36 5.23
N TYR A 214 -9.14 11.52 6.15
CA TYR A 214 -10.37 12.31 5.96
C TYR A 214 -10.13 13.80 5.69
N MET A 215 -9.03 14.37 6.18
CA MET A 215 -8.70 15.78 6.00
C MET A 215 -7.97 16.03 4.68
N GLY A 216 -7.59 14.99 3.95
CA GLY A 216 -6.90 15.11 2.67
C GLY A 216 -7.75 15.76 1.58
N THR A 217 -7.16 16.68 0.81
CA THR A 217 -7.86 17.44 -0.25
C THR A 217 -7.20 17.34 -1.62
N SER A 218 -5.88 17.12 -1.69
CA SER A 218 -5.20 16.82 -2.95
C SER A 218 -3.78 16.28 -2.72
N MET A 219 -3.27 15.56 -3.73
CA MET A 219 -1.89 15.10 -3.79
C MET A 219 -1.27 15.48 -5.14
N VAL A 220 -0.04 15.98 -5.11
CA VAL A 220 0.79 16.25 -6.29
C VAL A 220 2.15 15.59 -6.11
N VAL A 221 2.60 14.88 -7.14
CA VAL A 221 3.95 14.29 -7.19
C VAL A 221 4.71 14.87 -8.35
N GLU A 222 5.89 15.39 -8.07
CA GLU A 222 6.81 15.96 -9.04
C GLU A 222 8.13 15.18 -9.03
N MET A 223 8.71 14.90 -10.20
CA MET A 223 9.99 14.20 -10.31
C MET A 223 10.90 14.77 -11.41
N GLY A 224 12.21 14.59 -11.27
CA GLY A 224 13.19 14.94 -12.30
C GLY A 224 14.64 14.87 -11.84
N ALA A 225 15.57 14.85 -12.80
CA ALA A 225 17.01 14.78 -12.52
C ALA A 225 17.60 16.04 -11.86
N ASP A 226 16.93 17.20 -12.03
CA ASP A 226 17.30 18.46 -11.39
C ASP A 226 16.24 18.82 -10.34
N LYS A 227 16.65 18.90 -9.07
CA LYS A 227 15.78 19.22 -7.94
C LYS A 227 15.09 20.58 -8.06
N ASP A 228 15.66 21.50 -8.83
CA ASP A 228 15.11 22.85 -9.03
C ASP A 228 14.18 22.91 -10.27
N GLN A 229 14.05 21.81 -11.02
CA GLN A 229 13.24 21.70 -12.25
C GLN A 229 12.43 20.39 -12.32
N LEU A 230 11.76 20.05 -11.21
CA LEU A 230 10.87 18.89 -11.17
C LEU A 230 9.66 19.09 -12.09
N LYS A 231 9.13 17.98 -12.63
CA LYS A 231 7.91 17.95 -13.44
C LYS A 231 6.83 17.19 -12.70
N GLU A 232 5.59 17.67 -12.74
CA GLU A 232 4.44 16.92 -12.26
C GLU A 232 4.33 15.60 -13.05
N VAL A 233 4.36 14.49 -12.32
CA VAL A 233 4.21 13.12 -12.86
C VAL A 233 2.90 12.49 -12.43
N PHE A 234 2.28 13.00 -11.37
CA PHE A 234 0.99 12.54 -10.86
C PHE A 234 0.25 13.66 -10.13
N ARG A 235 -1.08 13.68 -10.23
CA ARG A 235 -1.97 14.56 -9.47
C ARG A 235 -3.28 13.86 -9.17
N ARG A 236 -3.75 13.97 -7.92
CA ARG A 236 -5.12 13.67 -7.49
C ARG A 236 -5.71 14.93 -6.85
N ASP A 237 -6.60 15.61 -7.57
CA ASP A 237 -7.19 16.89 -7.18
C ASP A 237 -8.58 17.07 -7.84
N PRO A 238 -9.69 16.99 -7.07
CA PRO A 238 -9.71 16.76 -5.63
C PRO A 238 -9.27 15.33 -5.26
N TYR A 239 -8.72 15.18 -4.06
CA TYR A 239 -8.68 13.90 -3.35
C TYR A 239 -10.02 13.68 -2.65
N ASP A 240 -10.51 12.44 -2.71
CA ASP A 240 -11.73 12.00 -2.02
C ASP A 240 -11.38 10.72 -1.25
N PHE A 241 -11.58 10.74 0.07
CA PHE A 241 -11.28 9.60 0.94
C PHE A 241 -12.09 8.36 0.55
N ASP A 242 -13.30 8.55 0.01
CA ASP A 242 -14.17 7.45 -0.40
C ASP A 242 -13.78 6.90 -1.80
N ASP A 243 -12.88 7.56 -2.56
CA ASP A 243 -12.32 7.09 -3.84
C ASP A 243 -10.81 6.79 -3.73
N GLN A 244 -10.49 5.81 -2.89
CA GLN A 244 -9.13 5.31 -2.69
C GLN A 244 -8.76 4.15 -3.63
N ARG A 245 -9.11 4.27 -4.92
CA ARG A 245 -8.72 3.27 -5.93
C ARG A 245 -7.26 3.41 -6.38
N MET A 246 -6.66 2.28 -6.75
CA MET A 246 -5.44 2.25 -7.56
C MET A 246 -5.66 2.85 -8.95
N GLU A 247 -4.61 3.42 -9.51
CA GLU A 247 -4.58 3.96 -10.87
C GLU A 247 -3.39 3.40 -11.65
N ASN A 248 -3.61 3.07 -12.92
CA ASN A 248 -2.51 2.71 -13.80
C ASN A 248 -1.66 3.97 -14.08
N LEU A 249 -0.35 3.86 -13.89
CA LEU A 249 0.60 4.91 -14.18
C LEU A 249 1.90 4.27 -14.67
N THR A 250 2.28 4.55 -15.92
CA THR A 250 3.60 4.17 -16.43
C THR A 250 4.60 5.30 -16.18
N LEU A 251 5.48 5.12 -15.20
CA LEU A 251 6.47 6.12 -14.82
C LEU A 251 7.84 5.48 -14.63
N LYS A 252 8.79 5.88 -15.49
CA LYS A 252 10.19 5.48 -15.39
C LYS A 252 10.92 6.38 -14.42
N VAL A 253 11.37 5.81 -13.33
CA VAL A 253 12.19 6.48 -12.32
C VAL A 253 13.64 6.04 -12.51
N LYS A 254 14.57 6.99 -12.53
CA LYS A 254 15.99 6.71 -12.65
C LYS A 254 16.69 6.90 -11.31
N SER A 255 17.76 6.13 -11.11
CA SER A 255 18.74 6.43 -10.07
C SER A 255 19.22 7.87 -10.19
N GLY A 256 19.15 8.61 -9.08
CA GLY A 256 19.49 10.03 -9.00
C GLY A 256 18.33 10.99 -9.26
N ASP A 257 17.18 10.52 -9.76
CA ASP A 257 16.01 11.40 -9.91
C ASP A 257 15.54 11.88 -8.53
N HIS A 258 15.23 13.17 -8.46
CA HIS A 258 14.60 13.80 -7.33
C HIS A 258 13.08 13.63 -7.41
N VAL A 259 12.43 13.48 -6.27
CA VAL A 259 10.98 13.35 -6.09
C VAL A 259 10.52 14.37 -5.09
N LYS A 260 9.33 14.95 -5.27
CA LYS A 260 8.66 15.79 -4.29
C LYS A 260 7.18 15.40 -4.26
N VAL A 261 6.69 15.04 -3.07
CA VAL A 261 5.27 14.76 -2.81
C VAL A 261 4.72 15.91 -2.00
N THR A 262 3.61 16.48 -2.46
CA THR A 262 2.85 17.51 -1.72
C THR A 262 1.44 16.97 -1.47
N CYS A 263 1.09 16.82 -0.19
CA CYS A 263 -0.25 16.46 0.27
C CYS A 263 -0.88 17.71 0.89
N ASN A 264 -2.08 18.09 0.44
CA ASN A 264 -2.83 19.22 0.99
C ASN A 264 -3.99 18.74 1.85
N TYR A 265 -4.28 19.46 2.92
CA TYR A 265 -5.28 19.11 3.91
C TYR A 265 -6.16 20.30 4.28
N ASN A 266 -7.35 20.00 4.77
CA ASN A 266 -8.22 20.95 5.46
C ASN A 266 -8.65 20.36 6.81
N ASN A 267 -7.94 20.71 7.88
CA ASN A 267 -8.30 20.28 9.22
C ASN A 267 -9.47 21.14 9.73
N THR A 268 -10.66 20.56 9.74
CA THR A 268 -11.90 21.22 10.18
C THR A 268 -12.20 21.03 11.67
N THR A 269 -11.32 20.35 12.40
CA THR A 269 -11.47 20.05 13.83
C THR A 269 -10.84 21.14 14.70
N ASP A 270 -11.12 21.08 16.00
CA ASP A 270 -10.52 21.94 17.02
C ASP A 270 -9.19 21.38 17.58
N GLU A 271 -8.73 20.24 17.07
CA GLU A 271 -7.53 19.54 17.54
C GLU A 271 -6.42 19.58 16.49
N THR A 272 -5.17 19.42 16.94
CA THR A 272 -4.04 19.23 16.02
C THR A 272 -4.04 17.78 15.59
N ILE A 273 -4.07 17.53 14.29
CA ILE A 273 -4.01 16.18 13.73
C ILE A 273 -2.58 15.84 13.33
N THR A 274 -2.11 14.66 13.70
CA THR A 274 -0.76 14.18 13.42
C THR A 274 -0.80 12.93 12.55
N PHE A 275 0.38 12.36 12.28
CA PHE A 275 0.46 11.07 11.61
C PHE A 275 -0.16 9.95 12.47
N GLY A 276 -0.89 9.03 11.86
CA GLY A 276 -1.36 7.81 12.53
C GLY A 276 -2.13 6.85 11.61
N GLU A 277 -2.49 5.67 12.13
CA GLU A 277 -3.22 4.62 11.40
C GLU A 277 -4.74 4.81 11.46
N SER A 278 -5.25 5.47 12.50
CA SER A 278 -6.66 5.81 12.58
C SER A 278 -7.07 6.72 11.43
N THR A 279 -8.26 6.52 10.88
CA THR A 279 -8.85 7.42 9.86
C THR A 279 -9.05 8.85 10.39
N SER A 280 -9.07 9.04 11.72
CA SER A 280 -9.09 10.36 12.37
C SER A 280 -7.72 11.03 12.47
N ASP A 281 -6.63 10.26 12.34
CA ASP A 281 -5.27 10.77 12.14
C ASP A 281 -5.03 11.01 10.65
N GLU A 282 -3.81 11.34 10.24
CA GLU A 282 -3.50 11.59 8.82
C GLU A 282 -2.29 10.82 8.26
N MET A 283 -2.29 10.67 6.94
CA MET A 283 -1.18 10.08 6.18
C MET A 283 -0.88 10.86 4.91
N CYS A 284 0.37 10.77 4.45
CA CYS A 284 0.81 11.33 3.17
C CYS A 284 1.68 10.32 2.45
N PHE A 285 1.07 9.42 1.66
CA PHE A 285 1.81 8.42 0.91
C PHE A 285 1.38 8.32 -0.54
N PHE A 286 2.34 8.52 -1.44
CA PHE A 286 2.25 8.04 -2.81
C PHE A 286 2.88 6.66 -2.89
N ILE A 287 2.04 5.66 -3.04
CA ILE A 287 2.45 4.26 -3.12
C ILE A 287 2.45 3.86 -4.60
N GLY A 288 3.53 3.26 -5.08
CA GLY A 288 3.72 2.77 -6.43
C GLY A 288 4.03 1.29 -6.44
N PHE A 289 3.57 0.62 -7.49
CA PHE A 289 3.91 -0.76 -7.79
C PHE A 289 4.80 -0.73 -9.01
N ALA A 290 6.00 -1.29 -8.88
CA ALA A 290 7.04 -1.13 -9.89
C ALA A 290 7.70 -2.45 -10.24
N THR A 291 8.16 -2.55 -11.48
CA THR A 291 9.11 -3.56 -11.90
C THR A 291 10.53 -3.00 -11.78
N GLY A 292 11.49 -3.85 -11.44
CA GLY A 292 12.87 -3.47 -11.35
C GLY A 292 13.80 -4.63 -11.00
N PRO A 293 15.11 -4.36 -10.88
CA PRO A 293 16.11 -5.41 -10.69
C PRO A 293 16.05 -6.09 -9.31
N LYS A 294 15.22 -5.60 -8.38
CA LYS A 294 15.11 -6.07 -7.00
C LYS A 294 13.65 -6.08 -6.54
N ALA A 295 13.34 -6.98 -5.61
CA ALA A 295 12.01 -7.16 -5.02
C ALA A 295 11.81 -6.40 -3.69
N ASP A 296 12.77 -5.56 -3.28
CA ASP A 296 12.80 -4.85 -2.01
C ASP A 296 11.99 -3.54 -2.05
N PHE A 297 11.74 -2.94 -0.89
CA PHE A 297 11.08 -1.63 -0.83
C PHE A 297 11.92 -0.55 -1.51
N ALA A 298 11.31 0.33 -2.31
CA ALA A 298 11.94 1.52 -2.87
C ALA A 298 11.28 2.80 -2.37
N GLY A 299 11.98 3.91 -2.55
CA GLY A 299 11.46 5.24 -2.25
C GLY A 299 12.04 5.81 -0.97
N CYS A 300 11.29 6.73 -0.36
CA CYS A 300 11.77 7.55 0.74
C CYS A 300 10.57 8.03 1.57
N ILE A 301 10.73 8.02 2.88
CA ILE A 301 9.72 8.55 3.79
C ILE A 301 10.38 9.69 4.58
N GLY A 302 9.91 10.91 4.32
CA GLY A 302 10.35 12.12 4.98
C GLY A 302 9.89 12.19 6.44
N GLY A 303 10.68 12.86 7.26
CA GLY A 303 10.44 13.07 8.68
C GLY A 303 11.74 13.48 9.34
N SER A 304 11.73 14.50 10.20
CA SER A 304 12.89 14.82 11.03
C SER A 304 13.30 13.58 11.81
N SER A 305 14.61 13.27 11.87
CA SER A 305 15.15 12.18 12.69
C SER A 305 14.47 12.16 14.06
N PHE A 306 13.67 11.12 14.32
CA PHE A 306 13.00 10.90 15.60
C PHE A 306 14.01 10.50 16.70
N PHE A 307 15.28 10.30 16.34
CA PHE A 307 16.35 9.94 17.24
C PHE A 307 16.86 11.14 18.07
N PRO A 308 17.14 10.96 19.37
CA PRO A 308 17.81 11.95 20.19
C PRO A 308 19.16 12.38 19.61
N ALA A 309 19.60 13.61 19.92
CA ALA A 309 20.91 14.13 19.49
C ALA A 309 22.11 13.31 20.01
N GLU A 310 21.90 12.54 21.08
CA GLU A 310 22.91 11.70 21.74
C GLU A 310 23.03 10.30 21.12
N CYS A 311 22.15 9.98 20.16
CA CYS A 311 22.08 8.68 19.51
C CYS A 311 23.39 8.31 18.81
N GLY A 312 23.85 7.07 19.03
CA GLY A 312 25.10 6.54 18.46
C GLY A 312 26.32 6.70 19.35
N THR A 313 26.13 7.02 20.63
CA THR A 313 27.21 7.07 21.63
C THR A 313 27.44 5.73 22.32
N ASP A 314 26.52 4.78 22.20
CA ASP A 314 26.63 3.44 22.76
C ASP A 314 27.70 2.60 22.03
N PRO A 315 28.32 1.63 22.71
CA PRO A 315 29.15 0.64 22.05
C PRO A 315 28.32 -0.24 21.09
N VAL A 316 28.93 -0.64 19.98
CA VAL A 316 28.34 -1.63 19.05
C VAL A 316 28.24 -2.97 19.75
N ASN A 317 27.06 -3.60 19.69
CA ASN A 317 26.84 -4.89 20.32
C ASN A 317 27.11 -6.07 19.36
N GLU A 318 26.89 -7.29 19.85
CA GLU A 318 27.21 -8.55 19.17
C GLU A 318 26.42 -8.81 17.87
N ILE A 319 25.27 -8.15 17.67
CA ILE A 319 24.50 -8.25 16.42
C ILE A 319 24.84 -7.13 15.43
N GLY A 320 25.80 -6.26 15.76
CA GLY A 320 26.17 -5.09 14.95
C GLY A 320 25.28 -3.87 15.17
N LEU A 321 24.40 -3.87 16.17
CA LEU A 321 23.51 -2.76 16.47
C LEU A 321 24.31 -1.52 16.87
N GLY A 322 24.01 -0.37 16.26
CA GLY A 322 24.75 0.88 16.49
C GLY A 322 26.07 0.98 15.72
N ALA A 323 26.41 0.01 14.85
CA ALA A 323 27.57 0.14 13.96
C ALA A 323 27.40 1.34 13.02
N LYS A 324 28.50 2.00 12.65
CA LYS A 324 28.45 3.10 11.68
C LYS A 324 28.20 2.57 10.28
N CYS A 325 27.34 3.24 9.54
CA CYS A 325 27.02 2.91 8.16
C CYS A 325 26.95 4.17 7.30
N SER A 326 27.01 3.97 5.99
CA SER A 326 26.81 5.03 5.01
C SER A 326 25.70 4.66 4.02
N LYS A 327 25.05 5.67 3.44
CA LYS A 327 23.98 5.47 2.44
C LYS A 327 24.45 4.53 1.31
N GLY A 328 23.82 3.37 1.18
CA GLY A 328 24.15 2.34 0.19
C GLY A 328 25.48 1.61 0.42
N GLY A 329 26.11 1.77 1.59
CA GLY A 329 27.44 1.24 1.88
C GLY A 329 27.45 -0.25 2.27
N GLY A 330 26.31 -0.80 2.69
CA GLY A 330 26.17 -2.23 3.00
C GLY A 330 26.95 -2.68 4.25
N GLU A 331 27.25 -1.77 5.17
CA GLU A 331 28.02 -2.06 6.39
C GLU A 331 27.19 -2.75 7.48
N CYS A 332 25.87 -2.74 7.37
CA CYS A 332 24.98 -3.33 8.36
C CYS A 332 24.86 -4.84 8.20
N GLU A 333 25.07 -5.55 9.31
CA GLU A 333 24.92 -7.00 9.40
C GLU A 333 23.48 -7.44 9.11
N ASN A 334 23.29 -8.72 8.77
CA ASN A 334 21.99 -9.25 8.34
C ASN A 334 20.86 -8.96 9.36
N GLY A 335 19.78 -8.35 8.87
CA GLY A 335 18.63 -7.92 9.67
C GLY A 335 18.69 -6.46 10.14
N LEU A 336 19.86 -5.81 10.03
CA LEU A 336 20.00 -4.39 10.30
C LEU A 336 19.98 -3.57 9.01
N GLN A 337 19.58 -2.31 9.12
CA GLN A 337 19.47 -1.35 8.04
C GLN A 337 20.12 -0.03 8.46
N CYS A 338 20.74 0.64 7.50
CA CYS A 338 21.39 1.92 7.75
C CYS A 338 20.35 3.02 7.89
N THR A 339 20.43 3.82 8.96
CA THR A 339 19.52 4.96 9.16
C THR A 339 19.59 6.00 8.02
N GLN A 340 20.71 6.12 7.31
CA GLN A 340 20.82 7.00 6.13
C GLN A 340 20.12 6.46 4.88
N ASP A 341 19.87 5.15 4.83
CA ASP A 341 19.06 4.53 3.78
C ASP A 341 17.56 4.62 4.10
N LEU A 342 17.21 4.63 5.39
CA LEU A 342 15.83 4.67 5.88
C LEU A 342 15.25 6.07 6.00
N LEU A 343 16.04 7.01 6.52
CA LEU A 343 15.60 8.35 6.87
C LEU A 343 16.37 9.36 6.02
N GLU A 344 15.67 9.99 5.09
CA GLU A 344 16.32 10.97 4.25
C GLU A 344 16.59 12.29 4.98
N GLY A 345 17.77 12.86 4.74
CA GLY A 345 18.25 14.05 5.47
C GLY A 345 18.77 13.72 6.88
N SER A 346 18.78 12.44 7.26
CA SER A 346 19.41 11.99 8.48
C SER A 346 20.93 12.05 8.35
N ASP A 347 21.58 12.88 9.18
CA ASP A 347 23.03 12.83 9.39
C ASP A 347 23.45 11.62 10.24
N LEU A 348 22.46 10.89 10.81
CA LEU A 348 22.70 9.71 11.62
C LEU A 348 22.96 8.52 10.69
N GLY A 349 24.18 7.97 10.73
CA GLY A 349 24.60 6.78 10.00
C GLY A 349 24.89 5.62 10.94
N LEU A 350 23.84 4.98 11.43
CA LEU A 350 23.89 3.83 12.33
C LEU A 350 23.09 2.65 11.79
N CYS A 351 23.56 1.45 12.07
CA CYS A 351 22.81 0.22 11.83
C CYS A 351 21.77 0.02 12.94
N ILE A 352 20.51 0.03 12.56
CA ILE A 352 19.35 -0.24 13.42
C ILE A 352 18.56 -1.42 12.86
N GLY A 353 17.78 -2.10 13.70
CA GLY A 353 16.90 -3.16 13.22
C GLY A 353 15.50 -2.61 12.97
N LEU A 354 14.89 -3.00 11.85
CA LEU A 354 13.50 -2.65 11.51
C LEU A 354 12.66 -3.92 11.51
N ASN A 355 11.66 -4.00 12.39
CA ASN A 355 10.81 -5.19 12.60
C ASN A 355 11.58 -6.47 12.89
N THR A 356 12.71 -6.34 13.57
CA THR A 356 13.58 -7.45 13.95
C THR A 356 13.44 -7.89 15.40
N CYS A 357 12.59 -7.23 16.18
CA CYS A 357 12.36 -7.58 17.58
C CYS A 357 10.89 -7.66 17.95
N GLN A 358 10.61 -8.48 18.96
CA GLN A 358 9.37 -8.52 19.71
C GLN A 358 9.60 -8.08 21.17
N THR A 359 10.83 -8.24 21.66
CA THR A 359 11.27 -7.85 23.00
C THR A 359 12.70 -7.31 22.92
N SER A 360 13.13 -6.53 23.93
CA SER A 360 14.47 -5.94 23.95
C SER A 360 15.61 -6.98 23.94
N SER A 361 15.36 -8.24 24.32
CA SER A 361 16.37 -9.30 24.21
C SER A 361 16.70 -9.69 22.76
N ASP A 362 15.81 -9.42 21.81
CA ASP A 362 16.04 -9.71 20.39
C ASP A 362 17.06 -8.73 19.77
N CYS A 363 17.29 -7.58 20.43
CA CYS A 363 18.18 -6.52 19.97
C CYS A 363 19.63 -6.68 20.47
N GLY A 364 19.97 -7.81 21.08
CA GLY A 364 21.28 -8.07 21.66
C GLY A 364 21.55 -7.27 22.94
N THR A 365 22.78 -7.38 23.44
CA THR A 365 23.19 -6.71 24.69
C THR A 365 22.99 -5.19 24.59
N ASP A 366 22.32 -4.63 25.60
CA ASP A 366 21.98 -3.19 25.74
C ASP A 366 21.16 -2.57 24.59
N GLY A 367 20.65 -3.40 23.67
CA GLY A 367 19.68 -3.00 22.65
C GLY A 367 18.29 -2.85 23.25
N ILE A 368 17.50 -1.94 22.70
CA ILE A 368 16.10 -1.73 23.09
C ILE A 368 15.21 -2.05 21.91
N CYS A 369 14.18 -2.86 22.16
CA CYS A 369 13.07 -3.00 21.22
C CYS A 369 12.07 -1.87 21.50
N CYS A 370 12.03 -0.93 20.58
CA CYS A 370 11.28 0.30 20.69
C CYS A 370 10.15 0.29 19.66
N SER A 371 8.90 0.33 20.13
CA SER A 371 7.71 0.62 19.32
C SER A 371 7.34 2.10 19.49
N PRO A 372 7.68 3.00 18.54
CA PRO A 372 7.53 4.44 18.75
C PRO A 372 6.05 4.81 18.87
N SER A 373 5.56 5.23 20.04
CA SER A 373 4.13 5.53 20.21
C SER A 373 3.64 6.75 19.42
N GLN A 374 4.56 7.53 18.85
CA GLN A 374 4.27 8.71 18.02
C GLN A 374 4.10 8.35 16.55
N ILE A 375 4.50 7.14 16.19
CA ILE A 375 4.30 6.55 14.87
C ILE A 375 3.32 5.43 15.17
N ASP A 376 2.02 5.69 14.98
CA ASP A 376 0.96 4.70 15.16
C ASP A 376 1.10 3.64 14.06
N ALA A 377 2.12 2.82 14.21
CA ALA A 377 2.64 1.85 13.26
C ALA A 377 3.21 0.70 14.09
N PRO A 378 2.90 -0.57 13.78
CA PRO A 378 3.50 -1.75 14.45
C PRO A 378 4.95 -1.95 13.98
N ILE A 379 5.74 -0.90 14.07
CA ILE A 379 7.16 -0.91 13.77
C ILE A 379 7.91 -1.13 15.07
N ASN A 380 8.60 -2.26 15.15
CA ASN A 380 9.51 -2.56 16.25
C ASN A 380 10.93 -2.26 15.80
N LEU A 381 11.52 -1.21 16.36
CA LEU A 381 12.89 -0.82 16.09
C LEU A 381 13.83 -1.43 17.12
N CYS A 382 14.82 -2.19 16.68
CA CYS A 382 16.00 -2.40 17.50
C CYS A 382 16.89 -1.18 17.42
N VAL A 383 17.07 -0.50 18.54
CA VAL A 383 17.87 0.72 18.64
C VAL A 383 18.86 0.64 19.80
N PRO A 384 20.05 1.25 19.68
CA PRO A 384 20.90 1.50 20.84
C PRO A 384 20.14 2.31 21.90
N LYS A 385 20.51 2.17 23.17
CA LYS A 385 19.84 2.86 24.28
C LYS A 385 19.84 4.39 24.16
N SER A 386 20.95 4.98 23.70
CA SER A 386 21.08 6.42 23.40
C SER A 386 20.15 6.89 22.27
N CYS A 387 19.67 5.94 21.46
CA CYS A 387 18.76 6.17 20.34
C CYS A 387 17.28 5.92 20.72
N LEU A 388 16.96 5.73 22.01
CA LEU A 388 15.58 5.55 22.43
C LEU A 388 14.74 6.78 22.09
N ILE A 389 13.74 6.58 21.23
CA ILE A 389 12.84 7.64 20.79
C ILE A 389 11.96 8.07 21.97
N PRO A 390 11.83 9.38 22.27
CA PRO A 390 10.96 9.85 23.35
C PRO A 390 9.51 9.40 23.15
N GLY A 391 8.89 8.85 24.19
CA GLY A 391 7.52 8.31 24.13
C GLY A 391 7.43 6.89 23.57
N CYS A 392 8.54 6.27 23.19
CA CYS A 392 8.54 4.91 22.70
C CYS A 392 8.06 3.88 23.76
N ASP A 393 7.20 2.94 23.33
CA ASP A 393 6.82 1.78 24.13
C ASP A 393 7.92 0.72 24.06
N VAL A 394 8.55 0.44 25.19
CA VAL A 394 9.68 -0.49 25.28
C VAL A 394 9.16 -1.90 25.54
N LYS A 395 9.48 -2.82 24.63
CA LYS A 395 9.02 -4.21 24.67
C LYS A 395 9.98 -5.15 25.40
#